data_AF-A0A0R3PVS4-F1
#
_entry.id   AF-A0A0R3PVS4-F1
#
_cell.length_a   1.000
_cell.length_b   1.000
_cell.length_c   1.000
_cell.angle_alpha   90.00
_cell.angle_beta   90.00
_cell.angle_gamma   90.00
#
_symmetry.space_group_name_H-M   'P 1'
#
loop_
_entity.id
_entity.type
_entity.pdbx_description
1 polymer ?
#
loop_
_entity_poly.entity_id
_entity_poly.type
_entity_poly.pdbx_seq_one_letter_code
_entity_poly.pdbx_strand_id
1 'polypeptide(L)'
;MAMSAVLMSVRCTSIEERSVNECLQPVLDYAAKLESDTTTLQFPLQGGDVFKKLCSIFMNFKKCVAPISCDSLSVDAIEASYGYMCGSGQPLFERYAGCFAKVELEESYISCKTAATQAIAEAQETKSTSTEAYLAEMCRAMDGYLRCSHPVILEKCGAEAWKLVSTVGSHKLFAPVSKY
;
A
#
# COMPACT_ATOMS: atom_id res chain seq x y z
N MET A 1 36.79 -14.13 15.95
CA MET A 1 35.96 -14.76 14.90
C MET A 1 34.55 -14.87 15.46
N ALA A 2 33.64 -13.98 15.08
CA ALA A 2 32.23 -14.09 15.45
C ALA A 2 31.48 -14.59 14.21
N MET A 3 30.95 -15.81 14.29
CA MET A 3 30.04 -16.36 13.29
C MET A 3 28.73 -15.57 13.38
N SER A 4 28.46 -14.72 12.39
CA SER A 4 27.10 -14.25 12.13
C SER A 4 26.27 -15.47 11.73
N ALA A 5 25.43 -15.95 12.65
CA ALA A 5 24.36 -16.86 12.31
C ALA A 5 23.40 -16.09 11.40
N VAL A 6 23.51 -16.33 10.09
CA VAL A 6 22.41 -16.05 9.16
C VAL A 6 21.27 -16.95 9.63
N LEU A 7 20.28 -16.37 10.30
CA LEU A 7 18.98 -17.01 10.49
C LEU A 7 18.47 -17.35 9.08
N MET A 8 18.69 -18.59 8.64
CA MET A 8 18.02 -19.13 7.47
C MET A 8 16.56 -19.20 7.83
N SER A 9 15.81 -18.18 7.43
CA SER A 9 14.37 -18.20 7.58
C SER A 9 13.81 -19.30 6.69
N VAL A 10 13.08 -20.22 7.32
CA VAL A 10 12.53 -21.39 6.65
C VAL A 10 11.27 -20.92 5.93
N ARG A 11 11.20 -21.07 4.61
CA ARG A 11 9.98 -20.77 3.85
C ARG A 11 8.83 -21.64 4.33
N CYS A 12 7.64 -21.06 4.38
CA CYS A 12 6.43 -21.78 4.75
C CYS A 12 6.14 -22.93 3.78
N THR A 13 5.73 -24.06 4.34
CA THR A 13 5.17 -25.18 3.61
C THR A 13 3.77 -24.84 3.08
N SER A 14 3.24 -25.65 2.17
CA SER A 14 1.89 -25.47 1.64
C SER A 14 0.78 -25.55 2.70
N ILE A 15 1.03 -26.22 3.83
CA ILE A 15 0.09 -26.30 4.95
C ILE A 15 0.13 -25.00 5.76
N GLU A 16 1.32 -24.48 6.06
CA GLU A 16 1.48 -23.21 6.77
C GLU A 16 0.95 -22.03 5.94
N GLU A 17 1.20 -22.02 4.62
CA GLU A 17 0.63 -21.02 3.71
C GLU A 17 -0.90 -21.09 3.64
N ARG A 18 -1.51 -22.26 3.83
CA ARG A 18 -2.97 -22.38 3.94
C ARG A 18 -3.48 -21.66 5.19
N SER A 19 -2.81 -21.85 6.32
CA SER A 19 -3.15 -21.13 7.57
C SER A 19 -2.93 -19.63 7.43
N VAL A 20 -1.86 -19.18 6.76
CA VAL A 20 -1.68 -17.76 6.42
C VAL A 20 -2.83 -17.25 5.55
N ASN A 21 -3.23 -18.01 4.53
CA ASN A 21 -4.33 -17.61 3.64
C ASN A 21 -5.67 -17.51 4.37
N GLU A 22 -5.94 -18.36 5.37
CA GLU A 22 -7.12 -18.24 6.24
C GLU A 22 -7.07 -16.94 7.06
N CYS A 23 -5.92 -16.60 7.63
CA CYS A 23 -5.71 -15.32 8.31
C CYS A 23 -5.85 -14.11 7.36
N LEU A 24 -5.51 -14.29 6.09
CA LEU A 24 -5.48 -13.25 5.06
C LEU A 24 -6.88 -12.90 4.53
N GLN A 25 -7.81 -13.86 4.51
CA GLN A 25 -9.16 -13.67 3.93
C GLN A 25 -9.87 -12.39 4.40
N PRO A 26 -9.90 -12.04 5.69
CA PRO A 26 -10.57 -10.81 6.14
C PRO A 26 -9.96 -9.52 5.55
N VAL A 27 -8.67 -9.53 5.22
CA VAL A 27 -8.00 -8.39 4.56
C VAL A 27 -8.48 -8.29 3.11
N LEU A 28 -8.55 -9.42 2.40
CA LEU A 28 -8.99 -9.51 1.01
C LEU A 28 -10.48 -9.16 0.86
N ASP A 29 -11.33 -9.70 1.73
CA ASP A 29 -12.76 -9.40 1.75
C ASP A 29 -13.03 -7.91 1.95
N TYR A 30 -12.25 -7.28 2.84
CA TYR A 30 -12.36 -5.85 3.09
C TYR A 30 -11.87 -5.03 1.88
N ALA A 31 -10.76 -5.42 1.26
CA ALA A 31 -10.27 -4.77 0.05
C ALA A 31 -11.30 -4.86 -1.10
N ALA A 32 -11.87 -6.05 -1.35
CA ALA A 32 -12.89 -6.25 -2.36
C ALA A 32 -14.15 -5.41 -2.10
N LYS A 33 -14.56 -5.28 -0.82
CA LYS A 33 -15.66 -4.39 -0.44
C LYS A 33 -15.33 -2.92 -0.68
N LEU A 34 -14.12 -2.49 -0.37
CA LEU A 34 -13.69 -1.12 -0.66
C LEU A 34 -13.71 -0.85 -2.16
N GLU A 35 -13.22 -1.78 -2.97
CA GLU A 35 -13.27 -1.67 -4.43
C GLU A 35 -14.71 -1.56 -4.96
N SER A 36 -15.66 -2.36 -4.45
CA SER A 36 -17.07 -2.22 -4.85
C SER A 36 -17.67 -0.88 -4.46
N ASP A 37 -17.31 -0.37 -3.29
CA ASP A 37 -17.86 0.88 -2.73
C ASP A 37 -17.22 2.14 -3.37
N THR A 38 -15.98 2.05 -3.90
CA THR A 38 -15.26 3.16 -4.57
C THR A 38 -15.93 3.69 -5.85
N THR A 39 -16.93 3.01 -6.38
CA THR A 39 -17.80 3.54 -7.46
C THR A 39 -18.66 4.72 -6.98
N THR A 40 -18.77 4.92 -5.67
CA THR A 40 -19.45 6.08 -5.06
C THR A 40 -18.42 7.04 -4.48
N LEU A 41 -18.56 8.33 -4.80
CA LEU A 41 -17.72 9.47 -4.40
C LEU A 41 -17.59 9.70 -2.87
N GLN A 42 -17.86 8.71 -2.02
CA GLN A 42 -17.91 8.81 -0.56
C GLN A 42 -16.60 8.45 0.16
N PHE A 43 -15.62 7.86 -0.52
CA PHE A 43 -14.30 7.53 0.06
C PHE A 43 -13.62 8.72 0.76
N PRO A 44 -13.66 9.96 0.21
CA PRO A 44 -12.96 11.07 0.84
C PRO A 44 -13.52 11.39 2.22
N LEU A 45 -14.85 11.35 2.41
CA LEU A 45 -15.47 11.75 3.68
C LEU A 45 -15.42 10.66 4.77
N GLN A 46 -15.14 9.40 4.40
CA GLN A 46 -15.05 8.26 5.32
C GLN A 46 -13.61 7.78 5.57
N GLY A 47 -12.61 8.40 4.92
CA GLY A 47 -11.24 7.91 4.89
C GLY A 47 -10.63 7.59 6.26
N GLY A 48 -10.93 8.38 7.30
CA GLY A 48 -10.45 8.11 8.66
C GLY A 48 -11.04 6.85 9.31
N ASP A 49 -12.33 6.57 9.11
CA ASP A 49 -12.99 5.39 9.69
C ASP A 49 -12.69 4.12 8.89
N VAL A 50 -12.61 4.25 7.56
CA VAL A 50 -12.10 3.19 6.67
C VAL A 50 -10.68 2.80 7.05
N PHE A 51 -9.82 3.80 7.25
CA PHE A 51 -8.43 3.58 7.67
C PHE A 51 -8.33 2.89 9.03
N LYS A 52 -9.08 3.34 10.04
CA LYS A 52 -9.11 2.69 11.35
C LYS A 52 -9.59 1.25 11.25
N LYS A 53 -10.60 0.98 10.41
CA LYS A 53 -11.10 -0.37 10.20
C LYS A 53 -10.06 -1.26 9.51
N LEU A 54 -9.40 -0.75 8.48
CA LEU A 54 -8.29 -1.42 7.80
C LEU A 54 -7.18 -1.79 8.79
N CYS A 55 -6.74 -0.84 9.61
CA CYS A 55 -5.70 -1.09 10.60
C CYS A 55 -6.14 -2.06 11.70
N SER A 56 -7.41 -2.05 12.09
CA SER A 56 -7.95 -3.08 12.99
C SER A 56 -7.88 -4.47 12.37
N ILE A 57 -8.21 -4.63 11.08
CA ILE A 57 -8.14 -5.91 10.37
C ILE A 57 -6.69 -6.36 10.23
N PHE A 58 -5.78 -5.46 9.85
CA PHE A 58 -4.34 -5.72 9.78
C PHE A 58 -3.77 -6.19 11.13
N MET A 59 -4.14 -5.54 12.23
CA MET A 59 -3.69 -5.96 13.57
C MET A 59 -4.22 -7.34 13.96
N ASN A 60 -5.43 -7.70 13.53
CA ASN A 60 -5.96 -9.05 13.71
C ASN A 60 -5.21 -10.07 12.85
N PHE A 61 -4.88 -9.72 11.60
CA PHE A 61 -4.01 -10.53 10.75
C PHE A 61 -2.65 -10.79 11.42
N LYS A 62 -1.96 -9.74 11.92
CA LYS A 62 -0.68 -9.90 12.64
C LYS A 62 -0.79 -10.84 13.83
N LYS A 63 -1.88 -10.76 14.60
CA LYS A 63 -2.13 -11.69 15.73
C LYS A 63 -2.36 -13.12 15.25
N CYS A 64 -3.07 -13.29 14.14
CA CYS A 64 -3.38 -14.59 13.54
C CYS A 64 -2.13 -15.30 13.01
N VAL A 65 -1.21 -14.56 12.40
CA VAL A 65 0.06 -15.11 11.87
C VAL A 65 1.21 -15.12 12.88
N ALA A 66 1.05 -14.51 14.06
CA ALA A 66 2.05 -14.52 15.13
C ALA A 66 2.61 -15.90 15.54
N PRO A 67 1.82 -17.01 15.59
CA PRO A 67 2.36 -18.33 15.88
C PRO A 67 3.09 -18.98 14.70
N ILE A 68 3.05 -18.39 13.50
CA ILE A 68 3.69 -18.91 12.30
C ILE A 68 5.14 -18.40 12.25
N SER A 69 6.11 -19.30 12.37
CA SER A 69 7.54 -18.96 12.44
C SER A 69 8.28 -19.06 11.11
N CYS A 70 7.58 -19.44 10.04
CA CYS A 70 8.15 -19.57 8.70
C CYS A 70 7.97 -18.29 7.88
N ASP A 71 8.77 -18.13 6.83
CA ASP A 71 8.68 -17.02 5.90
C ASP A 71 7.58 -17.26 4.87
N SER A 72 6.54 -16.43 4.93
CA SER A 72 5.44 -16.41 3.97
C SER A 72 5.48 -15.13 3.15
N LEU A 73 5.43 -15.28 1.83
CA LEU A 73 5.36 -14.17 0.90
C LEU A 73 4.10 -13.32 1.12
N SER A 74 2.99 -13.95 1.50
CA SER A 74 1.73 -13.26 1.78
C SER A 74 1.83 -12.37 3.02
N VAL A 75 2.52 -12.85 4.07
CA VAL A 75 2.78 -12.04 5.27
C VAL A 75 3.66 -10.84 4.92
N ASP A 76 4.74 -11.07 4.18
CA ASP A 76 5.65 -10.00 3.74
C ASP A 76 4.93 -8.96 2.88
N ALA A 77 4.07 -9.39 1.96
CA ALA A 77 3.31 -8.49 1.10
C ALA A 77 2.35 -7.59 1.91
N ILE A 78 1.65 -8.16 2.90
CA ILE A 78 0.73 -7.41 3.76
C ILE A 78 1.47 -6.47 4.72
N GLU A 79 2.58 -6.91 5.30
CA GLU A 79 3.43 -6.05 6.14
C GLU A 79 4.04 -4.90 5.32
N ALA A 80 4.47 -5.17 4.08
CA ALA A 80 4.97 -4.12 3.18
C ALA A 80 3.88 -3.12 2.78
N SER A 81 2.63 -3.60 2.63
CA SER A 81 1.50 -2.76 2.22
C SER A 81 0.97 -1.87 3.35
N TYR A 82 0.82 -2.44 4.56
CA TYR A 82 0.09 -1.79 5.65
C TYR A 82 0.92 -1.58 6.93
N GLY A 83 2.10 -2.19 7.06
CA GLY A 83 2.88 -2.19 8.31
C GLY A 83 3.32 -0.79 8.76
N TYR A 84 3.78 0.06 7.84
CA TYR A 84 4.07 1.46 8.18
C TYR A 84 2.79 2.24 8.47
N MET A 85 1.80 2.09 7.58
CA MET A 85 0.54 2.82 7.61
C MET A 85 -0.23 2.60 8.93
N CYS A 86 -0.35 1.34 9.37
CA CYS A 86 -1.04 0.93 10.59
C CYS A 86 -0.12 0.75 11.81
N GLY A 87 1.17 1.08 11.64
CA GLY A 87 2.17 1.06 12.70
C GLY A 87 2.60 2.48 13.06
N SER A 88 3.86 2.79 12.86
CA SER A 88 4.45 4.08 13.22
C SER A 88 3.88 5.27 12.44
N GLY A 89 3.32 5.04 11.25
CA GLY A 89 2.68 6.06 10.42
C GLY A 89 1.24 6.38 10.85
N GLN A 90 0.57 5.54 11.64
CA GLN A 90 -0.86 5.67 11.93
C GLN A 90 -1.25 7.05 12.51
N PRO A 91 -0.54 7.61 13.52
CA PRO A 91 -0.92 8.92 14.07
C PRO A 91 -0.84 10.05 13.04
N LEU A 92 0.09 9.96 12.08
CA LEU A 92 0.23 10.94 11.00
C LEU A 92 -0.90 10.77 9.99
N PHE A 93 -1.25 9.54 9.62
CA PHE A 93 -2.38 9.27 8.74
C PHE A 93 -3.70 9.75 9.34
N GLU A 94 -3.97 9.46 10.62
CA GLU A 94 -5.17 9.95 11.31
C GLU A 94 -5.22 11.48 11.36
N ARG A 95 -4.07 12.15 11.59
CA ARG A 95 -3.97 13.61 11.61
C ARG A 95 -4.29 14.25 10.26
N TYR A 96 -3.83 13.66 9.16
CA TYR A 96 -4.00 14.22 7.81
C TYR A 96 -5.17 13.64 7.02
N ALA A 97 -5.83 12.58 7.51
CA ALA A 97 -6.94 11.91 6.82
C ALA A 97 -8.02 12.89 6.36
N GLY A 98 -8.46 13.79 7.25
CA GLY A 98 -9.46 14.81 6.92
C GLY A 98 -8.98 15.87 5.93
N CYS A 99 -7.67 16.06 5.75
CA CYS A 99 -7.12 16.92 4.72
C CYS A 99 -7.02 16.20 3.37
N PHE A 100 -6.51 14.96 3.36
CA PHE A 100 -6.46 14.14 2.15
C PHE A 100 -7.85 13.90 1.56
N ALA A 101 -8.85 13.70 2.42
CA ALA A 101 -10.27 13.71 2.08
C ALA A 101 -10.69 14.93 1.24
N LYS A 102 -10.21 16.12 1.58
CA LYS A 102 -10.55 17.34 0.83
C LYS A 102 -9.77 17.42 -0.47
N VAL A 103 -8.49 17.05 -0.44
CA VAL A 103 -7.64 16.99 -1.63
C VAL A 103 -8.20 16.02 -2.68
N GLU A 104 -8.79 14.90 -2.27
CA GLU A 104 -9.45 13.96 -3.20
C GLU A 104 -10.65 14.53 -3.95
N LEU A 105 -11.21 15.66 -3.50
CA LEU A 105 -12.29 16.38 -4.18
C LEU A 105 -11.77 17.49 -5.10
N GLU A 106 -10.49 17.82 -5.07
CA GLU A 106 -9.89 18.85 -5.91
C GLU A 106 -9.72 18.31 -7.34
N GLU A 107 -10.23 19.03 -8.35
CA GLU A 107 -10.17 18.61 -9.75
C GLU A 107 -8.75 18.33 -10.24
N SER A 108 -7.79 19.16 -9.80
CA SER A 108 -6.36 18.98 -10.11
C SER A 108 -5.83 17.65 -9.61
N TYR A 109 -6.19 17.25 -8.38
CA TYR A 109 -5.82 15.96 -7.82
C TYR A 109 -6.54 14.80 -8.49
N ILE A 110 -7.83 14.96 -8.81
CA ILE A 110 -8.60 13.96 -9.56
C ILE A 110 -7.95 13.71 -10.92
N SER A 111 -7.48 14.76 -11.61
CA SER A 111 -6.77 14.61 -12.90
C SER A 111 -5.49 13.78 -12.77
N CYS A 112 -4.72 13.99 -11.69
CA CYS A 112 -3.52 13.21 -11.39
C CYS A 112 -3.86 11.74 -11.15
N LYS A 113 -4.93 11.48 -10.38
CA LYS A 113 -5.40 10.12 -10.10
C LYS A 113 -5.85 9.40 -11.36
N THR A 114 -6.63 10.06 -12.22
CA THR A 114 -7.11 9.49 -13.48
C THR A 114 -5.95 9.15 -14.41
N ALA A 115 -4.97 10.04 -14.56
CA ALA A 115 -3.77 9.78 -15.37
C ALA A 115 -2.96 8.59 -14.83
N ALA A 116 -2.83 8.47 -13.50
CA ALA A 116 -2.16 7.34 -12.87
C ALA A 116 -2.91 6.02 -13.10
N THR A 117 -4.24 6.01 -12.92
CA THR A 117 -5.08 4.83 -13.17
C THR A 117 -4.97 4.38 -14.61
N GLN A 118 -4.98 5.32 -15.56
CA GLN A 118 -4.80 5.00 -16.98
C GLN A 118 -3.41 4.40 -17.26
N ALA A 119 -2.34 5.00 -16.75
CA ALA A 119 -0.98 4.49 -16.92
C ALA A 119 -0.80 3.09 -16.30
N ILE A 120 -1.44 2.81 -15.16
CA ILE A 120 -1.46 1.48 -14.53
C ILE A 120 -2.21 0.48 -15.41
N ALA A 121 -3.36 0.86 -15.97
CA ALA A 121 -4.14 -0.01 -16.87
C ALA A 121 -3.33 -0.35 -18.13
N GLU A 122 -2.67 0.63 -18.74
CA GLU A 122 -1.77 0.43 -19.88
C GLU A 122 -0.57 -0.49 -19.50
N ALA A 123 0.01 -0.29 -18.32
CA ALA A 123 1.08 -1.17 -17.83
C ALA A 123 0.58 -2.62 -17.66
N GLN A 124 -0.66 -2.85 -17.23
CA GLN A 124 -1.22 -4.20 -17.10
C GLN A 124 -1.28 -4.94 -18.44
N GLU A 125 -1.42 -4.26 -19.57
CA GLU A 125 -1.37 -4.88 -20.89
C GLU A 125 0.04 -5.43 -21.22
N THR A 126 1.08 -4.75 -20.73
CA THR A 126 2.49 -5.16 -20.91
C THR A 126 2.92 -6.33 -20.00
N LYS A 127 2.11 -6.70 -19.01
CA LYS A 127 2.33 -7.84 -18.10
C LYS A 127 2.55 -9.17 -18.85
N SER A 128 1.99 -9.28 -20.05
CA SER A 128 2.13 -10.45 -20.93
C SER A 128 3.52 -10.59 -21.56
N THR A 129 4.31 -9.52 -21.60
CA THR A 129 5.55 -9.43 -22.39
C THR A 129 6.81 -9.54 -21.55
N SER A 130 6.87 -8.85 -20.40
CA SER A 130 7.98 -8.96 -19.45
C SER A 130 7.58 -8.42 -18.07
N THR A 131 7.87 -9.19 -17.02
CA THR A 131 7.67 -8.76 -15.63
C THR A 131 8.49 -7.52 -15.30
N GLU A 132 9.71 -7.39 -15.85
CA GLU A 132 10.58 -6.25 -15.61
C GLU A 132 10.02 -4.98 -16.24
N ALA A 133 9.57 -5.06 -17.50
CA ALA A 133 8.92 -3.95 -18.19
C ALA A 133 7.62 -3.53 -17.49
N TYR A 134 6.82 -4.51 -17.05
CA TYR A 134 5.62 -4.25 -16.25
C TYR A 134 5.94 -3.48 -14.96
N LEU A 135 6.94 -3.94 -14.18
CA LEU A 135 7.34 -3.26 -12.96
C LEU A 135 7.87 -1.85 -13.24
N ALA A 136 8.66 -1.66 -14.30
CA ALA A 136 9.17 -0.35 -14.68
C ALA A 136 8.04 0.64 -15.03
N GLU A 137 7.03 0.21 -15.79
CA GLU A 137 5.87 1.06 -16.11
C GLU A 137 5.01 1.36 -14.87
N MET A 138 4.84 0.39 -13.96
CA MET A 138 4.17 0.63 -12.67
C MET A 138 4.93 1.66 -11.81
N CYS A 139 6.28 1.60 -11.79
CA CYS A 139 7.12 2.61 -11.13
C CYS A 139 6.89 3.99 -11.73
N ARG A 140 6.90 4.06 -13.07
CA ARG A 140 6.73 5.31 -13.82
C ARG A 140 5.37 5.94 -13.57
N ALA A 141 4.30 5.13 -13.56
CA ALA A 141 2.94 5.59 -13.27
C ALA A 141 2.84 6.21 -11.86
N MET A 142 3.40 5.53 -10.85
CA MET A 142 3.37 6.02 -9.47
C MET A 142 4.25 7.25 -9.26
N ASP A 143 5.43 7.31 -9.87
CA ASP A 143 6.29 8.49 -9.81
C ASP A 143 5.63 9.70 -10.52
N GLY A 144 4.97 9.47 -11.66
CA GLY A 144 4.15 10.48 -12.33
C GLY A 144 3.02 11.01 -11.45
N TYR A 145 2.32 10.11 -10.76
CA TYR A 145 1.27 10.46 -9.80
C TYR A 145 1.80 11.30 -8.64
N LEU A 146 2.92 10.90 -8.02
CA LEU A 146 3.55 11.64 -6.92
C LEU A 146 3.97 13.04 -7.38
N ARG A 147 4.61 13.17 -8.55
CA ARG A 147 4.99 14.48 -9.10
C ARG A 147 3.79 15.38 -9.40
N CYS A 148 2.70 14.82 -9.93
CA CYS A 148 1.48 15.55 -10.23
C CYS A 148 0.73 16.01 -8.97
N SER A 149 0.62 15.13 -7.97
CA SER A 149 -0.14 15.39 -6.74
C SER A 149 0.62 16.24 -5.70
N HIS A 150 1.96 16.27 -5.76
CA HIS A 150 2.82 17.03 -4.86
C HIS A 150 2.38 18.50 -4.64
N PRO A 151 2.22 19.34 -5.67
CA PRO A 151 1.84 20.74 -5.46
C PRO A 151 0.50 20.88 -4.75
N VAL A 152 -0.49 20.03 -5.09
CA VAL A 152 -1.83 20.08 -4.50
C VAL A 152 -1.80 19.69 -3.02
N ILE A 153 -1.09 18.61 -2.68
CA ILE A 153 -0.94 18.16 -1.29
C ILE A 153 -0.17 19.18 -0.47
N LEU A 154 0.91 19.74 -1.03
CA LEU A 154 1.76 20.71 -0.33
C LEU A 154 0.97 21.99 -0.02
N GLU A 155 0.21 22.50 -0.98
CA GLU A 155 -0.60 23.71 -0.83
C GLU A 155 -1.74 23.51 0.19
N LYS A 156 -2.44 22.37 0.13
CA LYS A 156 -3.67 22.14 0.92
C LYS A 156 -3.39 21.55 2.30
N CYS A 157 -2.41 20.65 2.42
CA CYS A 157 -2.14 19.86 3.62
C CYS A 157 -0.75 20.11 4.23
N GLY A 158 0.14 20.81 3.54
CA GLY A 158 1.45 21.19 4.03
C GLY A 158 2.56 20.15 3.85
N ALA A 159 3.79 20.56 4.16
CA ALA A 159 5.00 19.77 3.89
C ALA A 159 5.08 18.46 4.70
N GLU A 160 4.55 18.44 5.93
CA GLU A 160 4.51 17.23 6.76
C GLU A 160 3.57 16.16 6.17
N ALA A 161 2.43 16.58 5.60
CA ALA A 161 1.51 15.68 4.90
C ALA A 161 2.16 15.11 3.63
N TRP A 162 2.87 15.95 2.87
CA TRP A 162 3.64 15.47 1.71
C TRP A 162 4.75 14.50 2.11
N LYS A 163 5.45 14.74 3.21
CA LYS A 163 6.47 13.81 3.72
C LYS A 163 5.87 12.44 4.02
N LEU A 164 4.64 12.39 4.53
CA LEU A 164 3.93 11.13 4.76
C LEU A 164 3.64 10.39 3.44
N VAL A 165 3.07 11.09 2.46
CA VAL A 165 2.73 10.51 1.13
C VAL A 165 3.99 10.04 0.40
N SER A 166 5.04 10.86 0.38
CA SER A 166 6.30 10.49 -0.25
C SER A 166 6.99 9.36 0.50
N THR A 167 6.89 9.26 1.82
CA THR A 167 7.41 8.10 2.58
C THR A 167 6.70 6.81 2.17
N VAL A 168 5.37 6.80 2.06
CA VAL A 168 4.63 5.58 1.64
C VAL A 168 4.83 5.27 0.16
N GLY A 169 4.90 6.28 -0.70
CA GLY A 169 5.19 6.11 -2.12
C GLY A 169 6.63 5.66 -2.40
N SER A 170 7.58 6.01 -1.52
CA SER A 170 9.02 5.71 -1.70
C SER A 170 9.49 4.49 -0.91
N HIS A 171 8.92 4.22 0.27
CA HIS A 171 9.31 3.07 1.08
C HIS A 171 8.57 1.81 0.62
N LYS A 172 9.35 0.92 0.01
CA LYS A 172 9.14 -0.53 -0.11
C LYS A 172 8.24 -1.06 -1.23
N LEU A 173 7.39 -0.27 -1.88
CA LEU A 173 6.78 -0.72 -3.14
C LEU A 173 7.79 -0.73 -4.32
N PHE A 174 8.80 0.15 -4.28
CA PHE A 174 9.71 0.40 -5.42
C PHE A 174 11.21 0.21 -5.14
N ALA A 175 11.60 -0.07 -3.90
CA ALA A 175 13.00 -0.31 -3.56
C ALA A 175 13.68 -1.50 -4.29
N PRO A 176 12.99 -2.56 -4.76
CA PRO A 176 13.69 -3.64 -5.48
C PRO A 176 14.09 -3.28 -6.91
N VAL A 177 13.45 -2.29 -7.55
CA VAL A 177 13.61 -2.04 -9.01
C VAL A 177 14.80 -1.11 -9.30
N SER A 178 15.33 -0.38 -8.30
CA SER A 178 16.49 0.51 -8.50
C SER A 178 17.86 -0.20 -8.34
N LYS A 179 17.89 -1.54 -8.25
CA LYS A 179 19.14 -2.31 -8.14
C LYS A 179 19.30 -3.42 -9.19
N TYR A 180 18.49 -3.40 -10.23
CA TYR A 180 18.72 -4.16 -11.46
C TYR A 180 18.66 -3.21 -12.65
#